data_AF-A0A933RA92-F1
#
_entry.id   AF-A0A933RA92-F1
#
_cell.length_a   1.000
_cell.length_b   1.000
_cell.length_c   1.000
_cell.angle_alpha   90.00
_cell.angle_beta   90.00
_cell.angle_gamma   90.00
#
_symmetry.space_group_name_H-M   'P 1'
#
loop_
_entity.id
_entity.type
_entity.pdbx_description
1 polymer ?
#
loop_
_entity_poly.entity_id
_entity_poly.type
_entity_poly.pdbx_seq_one_letter_code
_entity_poly.pdbx_strand_id
1 'polypeptide(L)' 'MHIVSALFVENFEMRQAPGPSTRIDLTGAMFSMASPSPVPVTIAPHLVALIYCPPDEVGQGVFEVVF' A
#
# COMPACT_ATOMS: atom_id res chain seq x y z
N MET A 1 4.62 4.53 -13.99
CA MET A 1 4.13 4.44 -12.61
C MET A 1 5.23 3.77 -11.84
N HIS A 2 5.33 4.01 -10.54
CA HIS A 2 6.26 3.25 -9.72
C HIS A 2 5.70 3.02 -8.33
N ILE A 3 6.09 1.90 -7.72
CA ILE A 3 5.78 1.58 -6.34
C ILE A 3 6.66 2.47 -5.46
N VAL A 4 6.04 3.36 -4.70
CA VAL A 4 6.69 4.19 -3.68
C VAL A 4 6.94 3.35 -2.43
N SER A 5 5.97 2.53 -2.05
CA SER A 5 6.10 1.58 -0.94
C SER A 5 5.12 0.41 -1.06
N ALA A 6 5.49 -0.70 -0.43
CA ALA A 6 4.61 -1.83 -0.14
C ALA A 6 4.84 -2.24 1.32
N LEU A 7 3.89 -1.93 2.19
CA LEU A 7 4.04 -2.05 3.65
C LEU A 7 2.88 -2.84 4.24
N PHE A 8 3.17 -3.61 5.29
CA PHE A 8 2.14 -4.09 6.19
C PHE A 8 1.82 -3.00 7.20
N VAL A 9 0.54 -2.72 7.42
CA VAL A 9 0.10 -1.70 8.39
C VAL A 9 -1.01 -2.25 9.27
N GLU A 10 -0.99 -1.87 10.54
CA GLU A 10 -2.06 -2.17 11.51
C GLU A 10 -3.34 -1.42 11.17
N ASN A 11 -3.22 -0.17 10.75
CA ASN A 11 -4.35 0.66 10.33
C ASN A 11 -3.89 1.72 9.32
N PHE A 12 -4.84 2.19 8.50
CA PHE A 12 -4.65 3.37 7.69
C PHE A 12 -5.91 4.23 7.69
N GLU A 13 -5.74 5.55 7.68
CA GLU A 13 -6.83 6.51 7.57
C GLU A 13 -6.54 7.54 6.48
N MET A 14 -7.55 7.78 5.63
CA MET A 14 -7.46 8.80 4.59
C MET A 14 -8.29 10.02 5.00
N ARG A 15 -7.66 11.19 5.00
CA ARG A 15 -8.31 12.45 5.38
C ARG A 15 -8.03 13.51 4.35
N GLN A 16 -9.01 14.37 4.12
CA GLN A 16 -8.79 15.59 3.36
C GLN A 16 -7.92 16.55 4.16
N ALA A 17 -6.92 17.16 3.51
CA ALA A 17 -6.12 18.23 4.06
C ALA A 17 -6.40 19.52 3.26
N PRO A 18 -6.14 20.72 3.82
CA PRO A 18 -6.22 21.96 3.05
C PRO A 18 -5.33 21.90 1.80
N GLY A 19 -5.89 22.26 0.64
CA GLY A 19 -5.20 22.20 -0.65
C GLY A 19 -5.44 20.90 -1.43
N PRO A 20 -4.62 20.59 -2.45
CA PRO A 20 -4.83 19.43 -3.33
C PRO A 20 -4.31 18.11 -2.72
N SER A 21 -3.82 18.14 -1.49
CA SER A 21 -3.18 16.98 -0.86
C SER A 21 -4.19 16.12 -0.12
N THR A 22 -4.09 14.80 -0.29
CA THR A 22 -4.75 13.84 0.59
C THR A 22 -3.76 13.41 1.66
N ARG A 23 -4.17 13.46 2.92
CA ARG A 23 -3.37 12.98 4.04
C ARG A 23 -3.69 11.50 4.28
N ILE A 24 -2.64 10.69 4.38
CA ILE A 24 -2.74 9.28 4.70
C ILE A 24 -1.99 9.07 6.01
N ASP A 25 -2.69 8.73 7.08
CA ASP A 25 -2.09 8.38 8.35
C ASP A 25 -1.92 6.86 8.41
N LEU A 26 -0.69 6.41 8.67
CA LEU A 26 -0.33 5.00 8.75
C LEU A 26 0.08 4.65 10.18
N THR A 27 -0.52 3.59 10.73
CA THR A 27 -0.21 3.08 12.08
C THR A 27 0.40 1.69 11.97
N GLY A 28 1.47 1.45 12.73
CA GLY A 28 2.14 0.14 12.78
C GLY A 28 2.71 -0.31 11.44
N ALA A 29 3.54 0.52 10.79
CA ALA A 29 4.11 0.20 9.48
C ALA A 29 5.32 -0.75 9.58
N MET A 30 5.27 -1.85 8.83
CA MET A 30 6.27 -2.92 8.82
C MET A 30 6.63 -3.29 7.37
N PHE A 31 7.91 -3.55 7.12
CA PHE A 31 8.38 -4.00 5.79
C PHE A 31 8.18 -5.49 5.55
N SER A 32 8.01 -6.27 6.61
CA SER A 32 7.86 -7.72 6.52
C SER A 32 7.01 -8.26 7.67
N MET A 33 6.47 -9.46 7.47
CA MET A 33 5.81 -10.25 8.51
C MET A 33 6.18 -11.71 8.34
N ALA A 34 6.23 -12.46 9.43
CA ALA A 34 6.34 -13.91 9.34
C ALA A 34 5.03 -14.48 8.79
N SER A 35 5.11 -15.43 7.85
CA SER A 35 3.92 -16.11 7.35
C SER A 35 3.30 -16.96 8.48
N PRO A 36 2.00 -16.82 8.76
CA PRO A 36 1.37 -17.59 9.84
C PRO A 36 1.20 -19.07 9.48
N SER A 37 1.18 -19.41 8.19
CA SER A 37 1.14 -20.78 7.66
C SER A 37 1.74 -20.84 6.24
N PRO A 38 1.95 -22.03 5.65
CA PRO A 38 2.28 -22.15 4.22
C PRO A 38 1.22 -21.51 3.32
N VAL A 39 1.63 -21.07 2.13
CA VAL A 39 0.75 -20.46 1.13
C VAL A 39 -0.16 -21.50 0.44
N PRO A 40 -1.37 -21.13 -0.01
CA PRO A 40 -1.98 -19.79 0.08
C PRO A 40 -2.53 -19.50 1.49
N VAL A 41 -2.30 -18.29 1.99
CA VAL A 41 -2.73 -17.85 3.32
C VAL A 41 -3.27 -16.43 3.29
N THR A 42 -4.31 -16.18 4.07
CA THR A 42 -4.80 -14.82 4.32
C THR A 42 -3.96 -14.17 5.41
N ILE A 43 -3.42 -13.00 5.12
CA ILE A 43 -2.65 -12.19 6.08
C ILE A 43 -3.51 -11.03 6.60
N ALA A 44 -3.35 -10.71 7.88
CA ALA A 44 -3.89 -9.53 8.55
C ALA A 44 -2.74 -8.81 9.26
N PRO A 45 -2.76 -7.46 9.38
CA PRO A 45 -3.90 -6.55 9.21
C PRO A 45 -4.14 -6.12 7.75
N HIS A 46 -3.27 -5.29 7.16
CA HIS A 46 -3.41 -4.80 5.78
C HIS A 46 -2.08 -4.73 5.03
N LEU A 47 -2.07 -5.08 3.74
CA LEU A 47 -1.00 -4.74 2.80
C LEU A 47 -1.40 -3.45 2.07
N VAL A 48 -0.59 -2.39 2.23
CA VAL A 48 -0.76 -1.11 1.55
C VAL A 48 0.35 -0.91 0.53
N ALA A 49 -0.03 -0.79 -0.74
CA ALA A 49 0.87 -0.39 -1.82
C ALA A 49 0.60 1.07 -2.21
N LEU A 50 1.58 1.95 -1.99
CA LEU A 50 1.54 3.33 -2.49
C LEU A 50 2.18 3.37 -3.87
N ILE A 51 1.40 3.74 -4.88
CA ILE A 51 1.83 3.77 -6.27
C ILE A 51 1.71 5.19 -6.79
N TYR A 52 2.81 5.73 -7.32
CA TYR A 52 2.82 7.03 -7.97
C TYR A 52 2.63 6.89 -9.47
N CYS A 53 1.64 7.62 -10.00
CA CYS A 53 1.43 7.82 -11.43
C CYS A 53 1.83 9.26 -11.80
N PRO A 54 2.89 9.45 -12.61
CA PRO A 54 3.23 10.74 -13.18
C PRO A 54 2.07 11.34 -14.02
N PRO A 55 1.97 12.68 -14.15
CA PRO A 55 0.89 13.33 -14.91
C PRO A 55 0.88 13.02 -16.42
N ASP A 56 2.02 12.66 -16.99
CA ASP A 56 2.24 12.36 -18.40
C ASP A 56 2.00 10.89 -18.77
N GLU A 57 1.59 10.07 -17.79
CA GLU A 57 1.27 8.66 -18.02
C GLU A 57 -0.22 8.37 -18.14
N VAL A 58 -0.54 7.27 -18.81
CA VAL A 58 -1.92 6.82 -19.12
C VAL A 58 -2.72 6.42 -17.87
N GLY A 59 -2.06 6.15 -16.74
CA GLY A 59 -2.72 5.80 -15.47
C GLY A 59 -3.27 4.37 -15.40
N GLN A 60 -3.00 3.52 -16.38
CA GLN A 60 -3.42 2.12 -16.40
C GLN A 60 -2.22 1.18 -16.22
N GLY A 61 -2.32 0.25 -15.27
CA GLY A 61 -1.27 -0.72 -14.97
C GLY A 61 -1.80 -1.94 -14.22
N VAL A 62 -0.97 -2.98 -14.13
CA VAL A 62 -1.26 -4.20 -13.37
C VAL A 62 -0.38 -4.22 -12.13
N PHE A 63 -0.99 -4.39 -10.96
CA PHE A 63 -0.27 -4.65 -9.72
C PHE A 63 -0.23 -6.16 -9.49
N GLU A 64 0.93 -6.77 -9.78
CA GLU A 64 1.17 -8.20 -9.61
C GLU A 64 1.79 -8.48 -8.23
N VAL A 65 1.27 -9.50 -7.56
CA VAL A 65 1.79 -10.01 -6.29
C VAL A 65 2.20 -11.46 -6.49
N VAL A 66 3.49 -11.75 -6.26
CA VAL A 66 4.06 -13.10 -6.34
C VAL A 66 4.32 -13.61 -4.92
N PHE A 67 3.96 -14.87 -4.65
CA PHE A 67 4.12 -15.54 -3.35
C PHE A 67 5.13 -16.68 -3.43
#